data_AF-A0A7X1E5Z0-F1
#
_entry.id   AF-A0A7X1E5Z0-F1
#
_cell.length_a   1.000
_cell.length_b   1.000
_cell.length_c   1.000
_cell.angle_alpha   90.00
_cell.angle_beta   90.00
_cell.angle_gamma   90.00
#
_symmetry.space_group_name_H-M   'P 1'
#
loop_
_entity.id
_entity.type
_entity.pdbx_description
1 polymer ?
#
loop_
_entity_poly.entity_id
_entity_poly.type
_entity_poly.pdbx_seq_one_letter_code
_entity_poly.pdbx_strand_id
1 'polypeptide(L)'
;MKNTSVRFLLLFLLLVIIGLAGFQWYRVSEVSGYPEPLPVSAFMERPLQFSGNQYHLDASVENVLASEEQVGRIVLVSADLDGSSLPIFLPSDLPGNVEFQQKYRFKLSVENGGLLYVHAMTKN
;
A
#
# COMPACT_ATOMS: atom_id res chain seq x y z
N MET A 1 29.47 2.83 47.96
CA MET A 1 29.82 3.70 46.81
C MET A 1 28.78 3.48 45.72
N LYS A 2 28.04 4.52 45.34
CA LYS A 2 26.94 4.44 44.38
C LYS A 2 27.56 4.21 42.99
N ASN A 3 27.26 3.08 42.34
CA ASN A 3 27.87 2.68 41.07
C ASN A 3 27.36 3.57 39.93
N THR A 4 28.00 4.73 39.74
CA THR A 4 27.67 5.72 38.70
C THR A 4 27.69 5.09 37.31
N SER A 5 28.59 4.12 37.07
CA SER A 5 28.69 3.37 35.81
C SER A 5 27.46 2.51 35.50
N VAL A 6 26.82 1.92 36.52
CA VAL A 6 25.58 1.11 36.33
C VAL A 6 24.42 2.02 35.92
N ARG A 7 24.38 3.26 36.41
CA ARG A 7 23.36 4.25 36.04
C ARG A 7 23.49 4.69 34.59
N PHE A 8 24.72 4.91 34.12
CA PHE A 8 24.97 5.22 32.72
C PHE A 8 24.63 4.05 31.79
N LEU A 9 24.93 2.81 32.20
CA LEU A 9 24.57 1.61 31.43
C LEU A 9 23.04 1.44 31.31
N LEU A 10 22.30 1.66 32.40
CA LEU A 10 20.83 1.60 32.39
C LEU A 10 20.22 2.72 31.54
N LEU A 11 20.76 3.94 31.59
CA LEU A 11 20.32 5.06 30.75
C LEU A 11 20.57 4.79 29.26
N PHE A 12 21.73 4.22 28.92
CA PHE A 12 22.05 3.85 27.55
C PHE A 12 21.11 2.75 27.04
N LEU A 13 20.85 1.71 27.85
CA LEU A 13 19.94 0.63 27.49
C LEU A 13 18.50 1.15 27.26
N LEU A 14 18.04 2.08 28.10
CA LEU A 14 16.75 2.74 27.95
C LEU A 14 16.66 3.52 26.63
N LEU A 15 17.70 4.28 26.28
CA LEU A 15 17.75 5.04 25.03
C LEU A 15 17.73 4.12 23.80
N VAL A 16 18.43 2.99 23.84
CA VAL A 16 18.41 1.99 22.76
C VAL A 16 17.00 1.40 22.59
N ILE A 17 16.31 1.07 23.67
CA ILE A 17 14.94 0.54 23.61
C ILE A 17 13.97 1.58 23.05
N ILE A 18 14.07 2.85 23.48
CA ILE A 18 13.24 3.94 22.95
C ILE A 18 13.53 4.18 21.47
N GLY A 19 14.81 4.16 21.07
CA GLY A 19 15.21 4.32 19.67
C GLY A 19 14.68 3.20 18.78
N LEU A 20 14.75 1.94 19.23
CA LEU A 20 14.21 0.79 18.50
C LEU A 20 12.68 0.82 18.44
N ALA A 21 12.00 1.19 19.52
CA ALA A 21 10.55 1.34 19.54
C ALA A 21 10.08 2.48 18.62
N GLY A 22 10.78 3.63 18.64
CA GLY A 22 10.51 4.75 17.74
C GLY A 22 10.76 4.41 16.28
N PHE A 23 11.82 3.65 15.97
CA PHE A 23 12.11 3.18 14.61
C PHE A 23 11.06 2.20 14.08
N GLN A 24 10.60 1.26 14.93
CA GLN A 24 9.50 0.36 14.59
C GLN A 24 8.19 1.15 14.37
N TRP A 25 7.89 2.13 15.23
CA TRP A 25 6.71 2.98 15.07
C TRP A 25 6.76 3.78 13.77
N TYR A 26 7.92 4.35 13.41
CA TYR A 26 8.12 5.07 12.15
C TYR A 26 7.86 4.18 10.92
N ARG A 27 8.27 2.91 10.97
CA ARG A 27 7.98 1.94 9.90
C ARG A 27 6.51 1.55 9.80
N VAL A 28 5.76 1.61 10.90
CA VAL A 28 4.32 1.25 10.95
C VAL A 28 3.41 2.44 10.63
N SER A 29 3.92 3.68 10.71
CA SER A 29 3.11 4.89 10.51
C SER A 29 2.97 5.33 9.04
N GLU A 30 3.13 4.40 8.09
CA GLU A 30 2.63 4.60 6.72
C GLU A 30 1.10 4.73 6.74
N VAL A 31 0.68 6.00 6.80
CA VAL A 31 -0.62 6.55 6.40
C VAL A 31 -1.82 5.90 7.10
N SER A 32 -2.04 6.32 8.34
CA SER A 32 -3.22 6.00 9.17
C SER A 32 -4.51 6.72 8.74
N GLY A 33 -4.65 7.02 7.45
CA GLY A 33 -5.88 7.46 6.81
C GLY A 33 -6.12 6.62 5.56
N TYR A 34 -7.36 6.25 5.26
CA TYR A 34 -7.64 5.80 3.90
C TYR A 34 -7.38 7.00 2.98
N PRO A 35 -6.54 6.86 1.94
CA PRO A 35 -6.41 7.91 0.93
C PRO A 35 -7.80 8.23 0.33
N GLU A 36 -7.94 9.30 -0.41
CA GLU A 36 -9.22 9.65 -1.06
C GLU A 36 -9.64 8.55 -2.06
N PRO A 37 -10.94 8.34 -2.35
CA PRO A 37 -11.35 7.37 -3.36
C PRO A 37 -10.85 7.82 -4.74
N LEU A 38 -10.33 6.88 -5.55
CA LEU A 38 -9.88 7.18 -6.91
C LEU A 38 -11.08 7.63 -7.76
N PRO A 39 -11.06 8.83 -8.38
CA PRO A 39 -12.12 9.26 -9.29
C PRO A 39 -11.95 8.55 -10.64
N VAL A 40 -12.42 7.30 -10.73
CA VAL A 40 -12.17 6.38 -11.85
C VAL A 40 -12.48 7.00 -13.21
N SER A 41 -13.64 7.63 -13.38
CA SER A 41 -14.01 8.21 -14.68
C SER A 41 -13.06 9.34 -15.11
N ALA A 42 -12.67 10.24 -14.19
CA ALA A 42 -11.72 11.31 -14.50
C ALA A 42 -10.29 10.77 -14.72
N PHE A 43 -9.91 9.74 -13.98
CA PHE A 43 -8.64 9.05 -14.17
C PHE A 43 -8.54 8.41 -15.55
N MET A 44 -9.59 7.73 -16.02
CA MET A 44 -9.62 7.09 -17.34
C MET A 44 -9.51 8.10 -18.49
N GLU A 45 -10.04 9.32 -18.31
CA GLU A 45 -9.90 10.39 -19.30
C GLU A 45 -8.48 11.00 -19.32
N ARG A 46 -7.88 11.21 -18.14
CA ARG A 46 -6.64 11.99 -17.97
C ARG A 46 -5.71 11.39 -16.91
N PRO A 47 -5.18 10.18 -17.12
CA PRO A 47 -4.47 9.43 -16.07
C PRO A 47 -3.21 10.14 -15.57
N LEU A 48 -2.51 10.86 -16.44
CA LEU A 48 -1.29 11.60 -16.10
C LEU A 48 -1.50 12.76 -15.11
N GLN A 49 -2.73 13.29 -14.99
CA GLN A 49 -3.01 14.36 -14.02
C GLN A 49 -3.04 13.86 -12.58
N PHE A 50 -3.14 12.54 -12.39
CA PHE A 50 -3.19 11.90 -11.08
C PHE A 50 -1.83 11.39 -10.63
N SER A 51 -0.80 11.40 -11.49
CA SER A 51 0.54 10.91 -11.18
C SER A 51 1.14 11.59 -9.93
N GLY A 52 1.71 10.79 -9.04
CA GLY A 52 2.26 11.21 -7.75
C GLY A 52 1.25 11.23 -6.60
N ASN A 53 -0.05 11.06 -6.86
CA ASN A 53 -1.08 11.02 -5.83
C ASN A 53 -1.38 9.59 -5.35
N GLN A 54 -1.97 9.48 -4.16
CA GLN A 54 -2.39 8.23 -3.53
C GLN A 54 -3.91 8.19 -3.35
N TYR A 55 -4.50 7.02 -3.60
CA TYR A 55 -5.94 6.79 -3.54
C TYR A 55 -6.27 5.43 -2.93
N HIS A 56 -7.55 5.22 -2.62
CA HIS A 56 -8.10 3.88 -2.49
C HIS A 56 -9.07 3.57 -3.63
N LEU A 57 -9.18 2.28 -3.96
CA LEU A 57 -10.08 1.74 -4.96
C LEU A 57 -10.79 0.53 -4.36
N ASP A 58 -12.11 0.60 -4.23
CA ASP A 58 -12.95 -0.56 -3.95
C ASP A 58 -13.31 -1.21 -5.29
N ALA A 59 -12.88 -2.46 -5.48
CA ALA A 59 -13.05 -3.16 -6.74
C ALA A 59 -13.10 -4.69 -6.58
N SER A 60 -13.69 -5.35 -7.57
CA SER A 60 -13.76 -6.80 -7.69
C SER A 60 -12.70 -7.31 -8.67
N VAL A 61 -11.99 -8.39 -8.32
CA VAL A 61 -10.96 -8.98 -9.20
C VAL A 61 -11.62 -9.75 -10.34
N GLU A 62 -11.34 -9.34 -11.58
CA GLU A 62 -11.89 -9.98 -12.78
C GLU A 62 -10.91 -10.95 -13.42
N ASN A 63 -9.63 -10.61 -13.55
CA ASN A 63 -8.68 -11.50 -14.22
C ASN A 63 -7.23 -11.16 -13.84
N VAL A 64 -6.33 -12.13 -13.99
CA VAL A 64 -4.88 -11.88 -13.98
C VAL A 64 -4.41 -11.80 -15.43
N LEU A 65 -3.98 -10.62 -15.87
CA LEU A 65 -3.57 -10.37 -17.26
C LEU A 65 -2.15 -10.85 -17.52
N ALA A 66 -1.25 -10.66 -16.54
CA ALA A 66 0.14 -11.07 -16.62
C ALA A 66 0.69 -11.29 -15.21
N SER A 67 1.67 -12.19 -15.10
CA SER A 67 2.40 -12.45 -13.86
C SER A 67 3.86 -12.71 -14.20
N GLU A 68 4.75 -12.12 -13.44
CA GLU A 68 6.19 -12.35 -13.51
C GLU A 68 6.74 -12.60 -12.11
N GLU A 69 7.58 -13.63 -11.98
CA GLU A 69 8.15 -14.01 -10.70
C GLU A 69 9.07 -12.89 -10.20
N GLN A 70 9.04 -12.61 -8.89
CA GLN A 70 9.84 -11.56 -8.24
C GLN A 70 9.55 -10.11 -8.68
N VAL A 71 8.65 -9.89 -9.64
CA VAL A 71 8.20 -8.56 -10.06
C VAL A 71 6.80 -8.29 -9.54
N GLY A 72 5.84 -9.16 -9.87
CA GLY A 72 4.44 -8.96 -9.52
C GLY A 72 3.48 -9.39 -10.63
N ARG A 73 2.25 -8.88 -10.55
CA ARG A 73 1.15 -9.27 -11.43
C ARG A 73 0.32 -8.05 -11.84
N ILE A 74 -0.15 -8.06 -13.08
CA ILE A 74 -1.14 -7.11 -13.58
C ILE A 74 -2.51 -7.79 -13.47
N VAL A 75 -3.40 -7.16 -12.73
CA VAL A 75 -4.73 -7.67 -12.43
C VAL A 75 -5.76 -6.71 -13.00
N LEU A 76 -6.73 -7.25 -13.74
CA LEU A 76 -7.90 -6.50 -14.16
C LEU A 76 -8.91 -6.51 -13.02
N VAL A 77 -9.39 -5.33 -12.63
CA VAL A 77 -10.41 -5.16 -11.60
C VAL A 77 -11.57 -4.32 -12.12
N SER A 78 -12.78 -4.60 -11.65
CA SER A 78 -13.97 -3.80 -11.91
C SER A 78 -14.24 -2.90 -10.70
N ALA A 79 -14.24 -1.59 -10.91
CA ALA A 79 -14.51 -0.61 -9.86
C ALA A 79 -15.97 -0.70 -9.38
N ASP A 80 -16.17 -0.73 -8.06
CA ASP A 80 -17.52 -0.88 -7.48
C ASP A 80 -18.43 0.33 -7.77
N LEU A 81 -17.86 1.51 -8.03
CA LEU A 81 -18.60 2.77 -8.20
C LEU A 81 -19.32 2.89 -9.55
N ASP A 82 -18.63 2.54 -10.64
CA ASP A 82 -19.14 2.73 -12.01
C ASP A 82 -19.00 1.47 -12.90
N GLY A 83 -18.47 0.37 -12.35
CA GLY A 83 -18.26 -0.88 -13.06
C GLY A 83 -17.10 -0.84 -14.07
N SER A 84 -16.37 0.27 -14.16
CA SER A 84 -15.25 0.40 -15.09
C SER A 84 -14.18 -0.64 -14.79
N SER A 85 -13.67 -1.31 -15.83
CA SER A 85 -12.55 -2.22 -15.70
C SER A 85 -11.23 -1.48 -15.90
N LEU A 86 -10.29 -1.65 -14.98
CA LEU A 86 -8.98 -1.01 -15.01
C LEU A 86 -7.88 -1.97 -14.57
N PRO A 87 -6.70 -1.95 -15.23
CA PRO A 87 -5.57 -2.74 -14.80
C PRO A 87 -4.89 -2.08 -13.60
N ILE A 88 -4.59 -2.89 -12.58
CA ILE A 88 -3.77 -2.51 -11.44
C ILE A 88 -2.54 -3.42 -11.35
N PHE A 89 -1.42 -2.86 -10.88
CA PHE A 89 -0.20 -3.60 -10.65
C PHE A 89 -0.06 -3.96 -9.18
N LEU A 90 0.05 -5.27 -8.91
CA LEU A 90 0.32 -5.81 -7.59
C LEU A 90 1.78 -6.26 -7.55
N PRO A 91 2.64 -5.63 -6.75
CA PRO A 91 4.02 -6.05 -6.61
C PRO A 91 4.12 -7.40 -5.88
N SER A 92 5.22 -8.13 -6.12
CA SER A 92 5.40 -9.48 -5.59
C SER A 92 5.59 -9.55 -4.06
N ASP A 93 5.96 -8.44 -3.43
CA ASP A 93 6.15 -8.32 -1.99
C ASP A 93 4.84 -8.07 -1.22
N LEU A 94 3.73 -7.88 -1.93
CA LEU A 94 2.43 -7.63 -1.32
C LEU A 94 1.90 -8.89 -0.63
N PRO A 95 1.54 -8.84 0.67
CA PRO A 95 1.10 -10.03 1.39
C PRO A 95 -0.27 -10.50 0.90
N GLY A 96 -0.36 -11.80 0.59
CA GLY A 96 -1.61 -12.47 0.22
C GLY A 96 -1.82 -12.63 -1.29
N ASN A 97 -2.78 -13.47 -1.64
CA ASN A 97 -3.20 -13.69 -3.02
C ASN A 97 -4.55 -13.04 -3.29
N VAL A 98 -4.68 -12.45 -4.47
CA VAL A 98 -5.98 -12.01 -4.98
C VAL A 98 -6.78 -13.22 -5.43
N GLU A 99 -8.04 -13.26 -5.04
CA GLU A 99 -9.00 -14.29 -5.42
C GLU A 99 -9.92 -13.74 -6.51
N PHE A 100 -10.22 -14.55 -7.53
CA PHE A 100 -11.16 -14.20 -8.59
C PHE A 100 -12.57 -13.95 -8.02
N GLN A 101 -13.26 -12.93 -8.55
CA GLN A 101 -14.59 -12.47 -8.10
C GLN A 101 -14.67 -12.00 -6.64
N GLN A 102 -13.53 -11.87 -5.95
CA GLN A 102 -13.51 -11.33 -4.60
C GLN A 102 -13.37 -9.80 -4.63
N LYS A 103 -14.06 -9.15 -3.70
CA LYS A 103 -13.98 -7.72 -3.46
C LYS A 103 -12.83 -7.37 -2.53
N TYR A 104 -12.11 -6.32 -2.90
CA TYR A 104 -11.02 -5.76 -2.11
C TYR A 104 -11.08 -4.25 -2.12
N ARG A 105 -10.57 -3.67 -1.04
CA ARG A 105 -10.11 -2.29 -0.99
C ARG A 105 -8.61 -2.26 -1.25
N PHE A 106 -8.21 -1.67 -2.36
CA PHE A 106 -6.81 -1.45 -2.72
C PHE A 106 -6.38 -0.05 -2.28
N LYS A 107 -5.24 0.07 -1.59
CA LYS A 107 -4.52 1.34 -1.41
C LYS A 107 -3.45 1.41 -2.50
N LEU A 108 -3.45 2.47 -3.30
CA LEU A 108 -2.60 2.56 -4.48
C LEU A 108 -2.06 3.98 -4.69
N SER A 109 -0.94 4.09 -5.40
CA SER A 109 -0.46 5.33 -6.00
C SER A 109 -0.67 5.31 -7.50
N VAL A 110 -0.78 6.49 -8.09
CA VAL A 110 -0.67 6.65 -9.54
C VAL A 110 0.78 6.99 -9.85
N GLU A 111 1.51 6.05 -10.43
CA GLU A 111 2.90 6.24 -10.83
C GLU A 111 3.01 6.93 -12.21
N ASN A 112 4.24 7.16 -12.64
CA ASN A 112 4.53 7.73 -13.95
C ASN A 112 3.85 6.91 -15.07
N GLY A 113 3.26 7.61 -16.04
CA GLY A 113 2.53 6.99 -17.13
C GLY A 113 1.10 6.56 -16.77
N GLY A 114 0.61 6.86 -15.56
CA GLY A 114 -0.74 6.50 -15.12
C GLY A 114 -0.85 5.08 -14.57
N LEU A 115 0.27 4.45 -14.21
CA LEU A 115 0.26 3.09 -13.65
C LEU A 115 -0.32 3.11 -12.23
N LEU A 116 -1.32 2.26 -11.98
CA LEU A 116 -1.90 2.10 -10.64
C LEU A 116 -1.10 1.05 -9.85
N TYR A 117 -0.22 1.52 -8.97
CA TYR A 117 0.65 0.67 -8.16
C TYR A 117 0.03 0.42 -6.78
N VAL A 118 -0.22 -0.84 -6.43
CA VAL A 118 -0.85 -1.21 -5.17
C VAL A 118 0.19 -1.34 -4.05
N HIS A 119 -0.07 -0.67 -2.92
CA HIS A 119 0.75 -0.74 -1.71
C HIS A 119 0.16 -1.68 -0.66
N ALA A 120 -1.16 -1.77 -0.59
CA ALA A 120 -1.85 -2.67 0.33
C ALA A 120 -3.22 -3.06 -0.23
N MET A 121 -3.71 -4.23 0.19
CA MET A 121 -5.08 -4.67 -0.10
C MET A 121 -5.75 -5.20 1.16
N THR A 122 -7.05 -4.99 1.27
CA THR A 122 -7.88 -5.53 2.34
C THR A 122 -9.11 -6.17 1.72
N LYS A 123 -9.39 -7.43 2.08
CA LYS A 123 -10.59 -8.13 1.61
C LYS A 123 -11.81 -7.49 2.26
N ASN A 124 -12.80 -7.11 1.44
CA ASN A 124 -14.09 -6.58 1.90
C ASN A 124 -15.09 -7.71 2.17
#